data_AF-A0A8T3CS61-F1
#
_entry.id   AF-A0A8T3CS61-F1
#
_cell.length_a   1.000
_cell.length_b   1.000
_cell.length_c   1.000
_cell.angle_alpha   90.00
_cell.angle_beta   90.00
_cell.angle_gamma   90.00
#
_symmetry.space_group_name_H-M   'P 1'
#
loop_
_entity.id
_entity.type
_entity.pdbx_description
1 polymer ?
#
loop_
_entity_poly.entity_id
_entity_poly.type
_entity_poly.pdbx_seq_one_letter_code
_entity_poly.pdbx_strand_id
1 'polypeptide(L)'
;MSIVQRNMSLQPVPLATVIIGPQSWREKTEHSIRRADKLVRQSDARRASSASPSRPRTSAGLSAVNTPLPPELNEAETRSGKDRDNASSTCTRHRIRPVSTGTTRFGLASAPFAAPFPPPCLREHCAEASVRVASEYMRDVRGVEGQLRRQAGRVGQEGIKLEREREYLERMLRSLRKDLLVNKKSVEGRTLRPPTTETSRDGADSLLDYEKKELSELKTLLEGTLRETLTQLQALSQCSRLLLECASERSRVLDLLPHSGSLSTGGRCTPSQVTMKPDPIGPYTPECKQAIESSSLALNQSQLLREQIRRMIGEAIARQKSAHHSVNEGLVKKIAETVSLKQHLTLSSASARQAIHRKQRQLDCIQHSHDRALGPVSSADLLSRERLDRPLVQVYHRHPGTQLPEAMHLIQGGTVVQQCLLSSGGELTRLHGTRLQLMQDLRRKGVAAQVDSAIVRLRRHLVDRRVMPSSFLQGTC
;
A
#
# COMPACT_ATOMS: atom_id res chain seq x y z
N MET A 1 -33.84 14.30 3.96
CA MET A 1 -33.25 13.46 5.02
C MET A 1 -31.73 13.56 4.91
N SER A 2 -31.11 14.25 5.87
CA SER A 2 -29.70 14.62 5.85
C SER A 2 -28.81 13.43 6.17
N ILE A 3 -28.03 12.96 5.18
CA ILE A 3 -27.00 11.95 5.38
C ILE A 3 -25.78 12.68 5.96
N VAL A 4 -25.54 12.47 7.25
CA VAL A 4 -24.33 12.87 7.94
C VAL A 4 -23.16 12.08 7.34
N GLN A 5 -22.38 12.70 6.45
CA GLN A 5 -21.06 12.23 6.05
C GLN A 5 -20.14 12.29 7.27
N ARG A 6 -20.04 11.19 8.03
CA ARG A 6 -18.91 10.95 8.92
C ARG A 6 -17.71 10.55 8.06
N ASN A 7 -16.97 11.54 7.58
CA ASN A 7 -15.58 11.37 7.19
C ASN A 7 -14.77 11.07 8.46
N MET A 8 -14.70 9.78 8.84
CA MET A 8 -13.64 9.29 9.70
C MET A 8 -12.39 9.19 8.84
N SER A 9 -11.67 10.30 8.65
CA SER A 9 -10.31 10.24 8.15
C SER A 9 -9.49 9.50 9.21
N LEU A 10 -9.21 8.21 9.00
CA LEU A 10 -8.14 7.55 9.71
C LEU A 10 -6.87 8.33 9.36
N GLN A 11 -6.37 9.10 10.34
CA GLN A 11 -5.14 9.86 10.14
C GLN A 11 -4.03 8.86 9.77
N PRO A 12 -3.25 9.13 8.71
CA PRO A 12 -2.10 8.32 8.38
C PRO A 12 -1.19 8.32 9.60
N VAL A 13 -1.03 7.16 10.25
CA VAL A 13 -0.16 7.05 11.41
C VAL A 13 1.25 7.40 10.94
N PRO A 14 1.85 8.52 11.38
CA PRO A 14 3.18 8.88 10.95
C PRO A 14 4.15 7.79 11.39
N LEU A 15 4.96 7.26 10.47
CA LEU A 15 6.01 6.29 10.77
C LEU A 15 7.00 6.79 11.85
N ALA A 16 7.06 8.11 12.06
CA ALA A 16 7.85 8.75 13.10
C ALA A 16 7.30 8.55 14.53
N THR A 17 6.00 8.34 14.71
CA THR A 17 5.38 8.17 16.05
C THR A 17 5.19 6.70 16.45
N VAL A 18 5.32 5.75 15.51
CA VAL A 18 5.21 4.32 15.84
C VAL A 18 6.55 3.81 16.38
N ILE A 19 6.60 3.61 17.69
CA ILE A 19 7.69 2.88 18.35
C ILE A 19 7.60 1.42 17.91
N ILE A 20 8.64 0.97 17.21
CA ILE A 20 8.71 -0.41 16.71
C ILE A 20 9.33 -1.30 17.80
N GLY A 21 8.56 -2.32 18.20
CA GLY A 21 8.87 -3.16 19.37
C GLY A 21 8.27 -2.63 20.70
N PRO A 22 7.71 -3.50 21.56
CA PRO A 22 7.43 -3.12 22.94
C PRO A 22 8.75 -2.79 23.66
N GLN A 23 8.79 -1.61 24.30
CA GLN A 23 9.98 -1.10 25.02
C GLN A 23 10.52 -2.12 26.01
N SER A 24 9.62 -2.78 26.76
CA SER A 24 9.95 -3.77 27.79
C SER A 24 10.78 -4.96 27.28
N TRP A 25 10.69 -5.31 26.00
CA TRP A 25 11.46 -6.43 25.43
C TRP A 25 12.86 -6.00 25.00
N ARG A 26 12.96 -4.83 24.36
CA ARG A 26 14.24 -4.24 23.99
C ARG A 26 15.06 -4.04 25.26
N GLU A 27 14.43 -3.48 26.28
CA GLU A 27 14.98 -3.29 27.60
C GLU A 27 15.41 -4.59 28.27
N LYS A 28 14.63 -5.68 28.20
CA LYS A 28 15.04 -6.99 28.74
C LYS A 28 16.31 -7.52 28.08
N THR A 29 16.40 -7.44 26.76
CA THR A 29 17.58 -7.90 26.00
C THR A 29 18.79 -7.02 26.32
N GLU A 30 18.61 -5.70 26.32
CA GLU A 30 19.65 -4.74 26.70
C GLU A 30 20.08 -4.91 28.16
N HIS A 31 19.16 -5.23 29.07
CA HIS A 31 19.48 -5.48 30.47
C HIS A 31 20.32 -6.75 30.61
N SER A 32 20.01 -7.82 29.87
CA SER A 32 20.86 -9.02 29.80
C SER A 32 22.27 -8.68 29.31
N ILE A 33 22.39 -7.85 28.27
CA ILE A 33 23.68 -7.38 27.73
C ILE A 33 24.44 -6.54 28.78
N ARG A 34 23.81 -5.52 29.34
CA ARG A 34 24.43 -4.64 30.35
C ARG A 34 24.87 -5.42 31.59
N ARG A 35 24.07 -6.40 32.03
CA ARG A 35 24.41 -7.28 33.15
C ARG A 35 25.65 -8.12 32.82
N ALA A 36 25.73 -8.68 31.62
CA ALA A 36 26.90 -9.42 31.16
C ALA A 36 28.14 -8.53 31.09
N ASP A 37 28.03 -7.35 30.50
CA ASP A 37 29.14 -6.40 30.37
C ASP A 37 29.64 -5.93 31.75
N LYS A 38 28.73 -5.72 32.71
CA LYS A 38 29.08 -5.41 34.10
C LYS A 38 29.89 -6.55 34.74
N LEU A 39 29.47 -7.80 34.55
CA LEU A 39 30.19 -8.96 35.09
C LEU A 39 31.58 -9.12 34.45
N VAL A 40 31.69 -8.90 33.13
CA VAL A 40 32.98 -8.89 32.43
C VAL A 40 33.89 -7.79 33.00
N ARG A 41 33.39 -6.55 33.14
CA ARG A 41 34.19 -5.45 33.70
C ARG A 41 34.63 -5.71 35.14
N GLN A 42 33.75 -6.28 35.97
CA GLN A 42 34.10 -6.68 37.35
C GLN A 42 35.19 -7.76 37.37
N SER A 43 35.15 -8.69 36.41
CA SER A 43 36.18 -9.72 36.26
C SER A 43 37.55 -9.12 35.91
N ASP A 44 37.57 -8.03 35.13
CA ASP A 44 38.80 -7.32 34.73
C ASP A 44 39.30 -6.36 35.84
N ALA A 45 38.41 -5.65 36.54
CA ALA A 45 38.78 -4.66 37.57
C ALA A 45 39.48 -5.27 38.79
N ARG A 46 39.05 -6.47 39.22
CA ARG A 46 39.72 -7.20 40.33
C ARG A 46 41.15 -7.60 40.02
N ARG A 47 41.54 -7.59 38.74
CA ARG A 47 42.93 -7.79 38.30
C ARG A 47 43.73 -6.49 38.35
N ALA A 48 43.13 -5.33 38.05
CA ALA A 48 43.84 -4.05 38.11
C ALA A 48 44.27 -3.70 39.55
N SER A 49 43.50 -4.14 40.55
CA SER A 49 43.86 -4.05 41.97
C SER A 49 44.95 -5.05 42.41
N SER A 50 45.26 -6.08 41.61
CA SER A 50 46.29 -7.09 41.91
C SER A 50 47.48 -7.10 40.95
N ALA A 51 47.44 -6.29 39.88
CA ALA A 51 48.49 -6.20 38.87
C ALA A 51 49.09 -4.80 38.84
N SER A 52 50.28 -4.66 39.43
CA SER A 52 51.17 -3.53 39.13
C SER A 52 51.63 -3.63 37.67
N PRO A 53 51.40 -2.63 36.80
CA PRO A 53 51.71 -2.76 35.38
C PRO A 53 53.11 -2.23 35.07
N SER A 54 54.07 -3.14 34.88
CA SER A 54 55.29 -2.84 34.11
C SER A 54 54.94 -2.81 32.62
N ARG A 55 55.00 -1.62 32.02
CA ARG A 55 54.74 -1.34 30.59
C ARG A 55 56.08 -1.06 29.88
N PRO A 56 56.21 -1.45 28.60
CA PRO A 56 56.64 -0.52 27.57
C PRO A 56 55.61 -0.49 26.41
N ARG A 57 55.09 0.66 25.93
CA ARG A 57 55.71 1.72 25.10
C ARG A 57 56.36 1.11 23.85
N THR A 58 56.14 1.50 22.60
CA THR A 58 55.28 2.47 21.90
C THR A 58 55.63 2.25 20.42
N SER A 59 54.72 2.48 19.48
CA SER A 59 55.01 3.33 18.30
C SER A 59 53.75 3.51 17.48
N ALA A 60 53.37 4.78 17.38
CA ALA A 60 52.41 5.32 16.44
C ALA A 60 53.17 5.73 15.16
N GLY A 61 52.49 5.64 14.03
CA GLY A 61 52.84 6.29 12.76
C GLY A 61 51.54 6.38 11.97
N LEU A 62 50.78 7.45 12.15
CA LEU A 62 50.77 8.69 11.36
C LEU A 62 49.90 8.58 10.10
N SER A 63 48.88 9.43 10.12
CA SER A 63 47.91 9.75 9.08
C SER A 63 48.54 10.29 7.80
N ALA A 64 47.85 10.10 6.68
CA ALA A 64 47.77 11.12 5.64
C ALA A 64 46.39 11.10 4.97
N VAL A 65 45.74 12.26 5.08
CA VAL A 65 44.46 12.67 4.49
C VAL A 65 44.71 13.12 3.06
N ASN A 66 43.80 12.83 2.13
CA ASN A 66 43.62 13.62 0.91
C ASN A 66 42.12 13.65 0.56
N THR A 67 41.58 14.85 0.36
CA THR A 67 40.21 15.14 -0.11
C THR A 67 40.32 16.28 -1.15
N PRO A 68 39.25 16.61 -1.90
CA PRO A 68 39.28 16.63 -3.37
C PRO A 68 39.04 18.05 -3.93
N LEU A 69 39.17 18.22 -5.25
CA LEU A 69 38.63 19.38 -5.96
C LEU A 69 38.44 19.08 -7.47
N PRO A 70 37.27 19.42 -8.03
CA PRO A 70 37.10 19.93 -9.40
C PRO A 70 36.36 21.30 -9.33
N PRO A 71 35.86 21.91 -10.43
CA PRO A 71 36.23 21.93 -11.86
C PRO A 71 36.51 23.37 -12.36
N GLU A 72 36.97 23.55 -13.60
CA GLU A 72 36.99 24.85 -14.29
C GLU A 72 36.09 24.90 -15.54
N LEU A 73 35.75 26.14 -15.88
CA LEU A 73 34.70 26.71 -16.70
C LEU A 73 35.14 27.01 -18.15
N ASN A 74 34.17 27.52 -18.92
CA ASN A 74 34.26 28.40 -20.09
C ASN A 74 34.46 27.74 -21.47
N GLU A 75 33.88 28.21 -22.58
CA GLU A 75 32.97 29.32 -22.90
C GLU A 75 32.54 29.17 -24.38
N ALA A 76 31.39 29.79 -24.73
CA ALA A 76 31.13 30.57 -25.96
C ALA A 76 31.23 29.86 -27.35
N GLU A 77 30.54 30.23 -28.44
CA GLU A 77 29.83 31.45 -28.81
C GLU A 77 29.09 31.22 -30.16
N THR A 78 27.95 31.91 -30.39
CA THR A 78 27.46 32.58 -31.64
C THR A 78 27.43 31.83 -33.00
N ARG A 79 26.67 32.17 -34.07
CA ARG A 79 25.90 33.33 -34.61
C ARG A 79 25.04 32.76 -35.77
N SER A 80 23.79 33.16 -35.99
CA SER A 80 23.30 34.28 -36.84
C SER A 80 23.34 34.07 -38.38
N GLY A 81 22.24 34.43 -39.05
CA GLY A 81 22.12 34.73 -40.50
C GLY A 81 20.91 34.05 -41.15
N LYS A 82 19.80 34.76 -41.45
CA LYS A 82 19.47 35.47 -42.73
C LYS A 82 19.20 34.50 -43.89
N ASP A 83 18.27 34.68 -44.82
CA ASP A 83 17.47 35.82 -45.33
C ASP A 83 16.41 35.20 -46.28
N ARG A 84 15.25 35.89 -46.49
CA ARG A 84 14.55 36.20 -47.77
C ARG A 84 14.37 35.12 -48.89
N ASP A 85 13.32 35.03 -49.73
CA ASP A 85 12.46 36.02 -50.40
C ASP A 85 11.32 35.32 -51.21
N ASN A 86 10.20 36.03 -51.38
CA ASN A 86 9.38 36.29 -52.59
C ASN A 86 8.58 35.27 -53.45
N ALA A 87 7.51 35.89 -54.00
CA ALA A 87 6.80 35.72 -55.29
C ALA A 87 5.61 34.73 -55.30
N SER A 88 4.33 35.15 -55.34
CA SER A 88 3.53 35.97 -56.30
C SER A 88 2.91 35.16 -57.46
N SER A 89 1.59 35.27 -57.68
CA SER A 89 0.89 35.37 -58.98
C SER A 89 -0.63 35.15 -58.76
N THR A 90 -1.52 36.15 -58.81
CA THR A 90 -2.32 36.66 -59.98
C THR A 90 -3.05 35.57 -60.79
N CYS A 91 -4.25 35.73 -61.35
CA CYS A 91 -5.39 36.66 -61.28
C CYS A 91 -6.44 36.10 -62.29
N THR A 92 -7.74 36.38 -62.10
CA THR A 92 -8.87 36.58 -63.08
C THR A 92 -10.09 35.68 -62.83
N ARG A 93 -11.33 36.00 -63.22
CA ARG A 93 -12.24 37.18 -63.27
C ARG A 93 -13.47 36.68 -64.06
N HIS A 94 -14.65 37.29 -63.83
CA HIS A 94 -15.92 37.18 -64.59
C HIS A 94 -16.91 36.10 -64.11
N ARG A 95 -18.24 36.28 -64.10
CA ARG A 95 -19.14 37.38 -64.49
C ARG A 95 -20.51 37.14 -63.79
N ILE A 96 -21.33 38.19 -63.74
CA ILE A 96 -22.67 38.28 -63.12
C ILE A 96 -23.79 38.05 -64.19
N ARG A 97 -24.99 37.63 -63.72
CA ARG A 97 -26.40 37.97 -64.12
C ARG A 97 -27.31 36.87 -64.79
N PRO A 98 -28.67 37.02 -64.85
CA PRO A 98 -29.62 36.36 -63.92
C PRO A 98 -30.93 35.76 -64.54
N VAL A 99 -31.90 35.38 -63.67
CA VAL A 99 -33.39 35.30 -63.85
C VAL A 99 -34.00 34.15 -64.68
N SER A 100 -34.90 33.37 -64.04
CA SER A 100 -36.24 33.07 -64.58
C SER A 100 -37.18 32.62 -63.45
N THR A 101 -38.26 33.39 -63.28
CA THR A 101 -39.37 33.17 -62.36
C THR A 101 -40.53 32.60 -63.18
N GLY A 102 -40.86 31.31 -62.99
CA GLY A 102 -42.03 30.67 -63.61
C GLY A 102 -43.15 30.53 -62.60
N THR A 103 -43.98 31.57 -62.48
CA THR A 103 -45.22 31.55 -61.70
C THR A 103 -46.36 31.13 -62.62
N THR A 104 -46.87 29.90 -62.47
CA THR A 104 -48.17 29.51 -63.04
C THR A 104 -49.19 29.49 -61.90
N ARG A 105 -49.87 30.63 -61.70
CA ARG A 105 -51.09 30.74 -60.91
C ARG A 105 -52.25 30.28 -61.79
N PHE A 106 -52.93 29.20 -61.43
CA PHE A 106 -54.34 29.05 -61.76
C PHE A 106 -55.14 29.69 -60.63
N GLY A 107 -55.77 30.81 -60.94
CA GLY A 107 -56.76 31.43 -60.08
C GLY A 107 -58.09 30.72 -60.25
N LEU A 108 -58.79 30.54 -59.13
CA LEU A 108 -60.24 30.65 -59.07
C LEU A 108 -60.60 31.03 -57.63
N ALA A 109 -60.82 32.34 -57.45
CA ALA A 109 -61.69 32.82 -56.40
C ALA A 109 -63.11 32.32 -56.73
N SER A 110 -63.71 31.55 -55.84
CA SER A 110 -65.13 31.22 -55.91
C SER A 110 -65.84 31.84 -54.73
N ALA A 111 -66.69 32.82 -55.04
CA ALA A 111 -67.80 33.24 -54.20
C ALA A 111 -68.76 32.05 -53.95
N PRO A 112 -69.60 32.09 -52.89
CA PRO A 112 -70.43 30.95 -52.51
C PRO A 112 -71.67 30.86 -53.41
N PHE A 113 -71.58 30.05 -54.47
CA PHE A 113 -72.77 29.50 -55.12
C PHE A 113 -73.18 28.23 -54.38
N ALA A 114 -74.29 28.30 -53.65
CA ALA A 114 -74.97 27.14 -53.09
C ALA A 114 -75.61 26.33 -54.23
N ALA A 115 -74.80 25.51 -54.91
CA ALA A 115 -75.31 24.48 -55.81
C ALA A 115 -75.80 23.27 -54.98
N PRO A 116 -76.93 22.62 -55.33
CA PRO A 116 -77.49 21.51 -54.53
C PRO A 116 -76.67 20.21 -54.59
N PHE A 117 -75.61 20.17 -55.41
CA PHE A 117 -74.82 18.97 -55.66
C PHE A 117 -73.33 19.28 -55.49
N PRO A 118 -72.57 18.40 -54.81
CA PRO A 118 -71.14 18.60 -54.61
C PRO A 118 -70.41 18.66 -55.97
N PRO A 119 -69.39 19.53 -56.11
CA PRO A 119 -68.64 19.63 -57.36
C PRO A 119 -67.97 18.28 -57.70
N PRO A 120 -67.85 17.92 -59.00
CA PRO A 120 -67.35 16.60 -59.43
C PRO A 120 -65.94 16.29 -58.92
N CYS A 121 -65.11 17.31 -58.69
CA CYS A 121 -63.75 17.18 -58.15
C CYS A 121 -63.68 17.21 -56.60
N LEU A 122 -64.82 17.28 -55.88
CA LEU A 122 -64.82 17.37 -54.41
C LEU A 122 -64.14 16.16 -53.78
N ARG A 123 -64.35 14.97 -54.35
CA ARG A 123 -63.69 13.73 -53.88
C ARG A 123 -62.17 13.83 -53.98
N GLU A 124 -61.67 14.35 -55.08
CA GLU A 124 -60.23 14.50 -55.34
C GLU A 124 -59.62 15.55 -54.39
N HIS A 125 -60.28 16.70 -54.23
CA HIS A 125 -59.82 17.74 -53.29
C HIS A 125 -59.84 17.25 -51.83
N CYS A 126 -60.88 16.52 -51.41
CA CYS A 126 -60.94 15.93 -50.08
C CYS A 126 -59.89 14.84 -49.88
N ALA A 127 -59.63 14.02 -50.90
CA ALA A 127 -58.58 13.01 -50.88
C ALA A 127 -57.20 13.65 -50.79
N GLU A 128 -56.89 14.67 -51.60
CA GLU A 128 -55.62 15.42 -51.54
C GLU A 128 -55.42 16.10 -50.19
N ALA A 129 -56.46 16.74 -49.65
CA ALA A 129 -56.39 17.35 -48.32
C ALA A 129 -56.10 16.30 -47.22
N SER A 130 -56.74 15.12 -47.30
CA SER A 130 -56.52 14.02 -46.36
C SER A 130 -55.12 13.42 -46.50
N VAL A 131 -54.65 13.22 -47.74
CA VAL A 131 -53.29 12.74 -48.04
C VAL A 131 -52.25 13.72 -47.50
N ARG A 132 -52.47 15.03 -47.66
CA ARG A 132 -51.57 16.05 -47.13
C ARG A 132 -51.47 15.95 -45.61
N VAL A 133 -52.60 15.94 -44.90
CA VAL A 133 -52.63 15.81 -43.43
C VAL A 133 -51.96 14.53 -42.96
N ALA A 134 -52.25 13.39 -43.62
CA ALA A 134 -51.61 12.12 -43.31
C ALA A 134 -50.09 12.17 -43.56
N SER A 135 -49.65 12.79 -44.65
CA SER A 135 -48.23 12.93 -44.98
C SER A 135 -47.46 13.80 -44.00
N GLU A 136 -48.07 14.88 -43.52
CA GLU A 136 -47.50 15.76 -42.50
C GLU A 136 -47.38 15.00 -41.16
N TYR A 137 -48.44 14.33 -40.73
CA TYR A 137 -48.43 13.50 -39.53
C TYR A 137 -47.36 12.40 -39.61
N MET A 138 -47.30 11.65 -40.71
CA MET A 138 -46.29 10.60 -40.91
C MET A 138 -44.85 11.15 -40.90
N ARG A 139 -44.63 12.34 -41.45
CA ARG A 139 -43.33 13.00 -41.40
C ARG A 139 -42.92 13.35 -39.97
N ASP A 140 -43.85 13.89 -39.18
CA ASP A 140 -43.60 14.24 -37.78
C ASP A 140 -43.36 12.99 -36.93
N VAL A 141 -44.16 11.94 -37.11
CA VAL A 141 -43.96 10.63 -36.46
C VAL A 141 -42.57 10.06 -36.77
N ARG A 142 -42.13 10.11 -38.03
CA ARG A 142 -40.76 9.68 -38.42
C ARG A 142 -39.67 10.51 -37.74
N GLY A 143 -39.91 11.80 -37.54
CA GLY A 143 -39.02 12.66 -36.76
C GLY A 143 -38.88 12.22 -35.29
N VAL A 144 -40.02 11.96 -34.64
CA VAL A 144 -40.09 11.49 -33.24
C VAL A 144 -39.49 10.10 -33.08
N GLU A 145 -39.84 9.14 -33.95
CA GLU A 145 -39.29 7.78 -33.97
C GLU A 145 -37.76 7.79 -34.12
N GLY A 146 -37.24 8.59 -35.07
CA GLY A 146 -35.80 8.79 -35.23
C GLY A 146 -35.15 9.46 -34.02
N GLN A 147 -35.83 10.37 -33.31
CA GLN A 147 -35.33 10.95 -32.05
C GLN A 147 -35.26 9.92 -30.93
N LEU A 148 -36.29 9.10 -30.74
CA LEU A 148 -36.35 8.04 -29.73
C LEU A 148 -35.25 6.99 -29.96
N ARG A 149 -35.08 6.52 -31.21
CA ARG A 149 -34.00 5.56 -31.54
C ARG A 149 -32.61 6.15 -31.32
N ARG A 150 -32.38 7.42 -31.67
CA ARG A 150 -31.11 8.11 -31.39
C ARG A 150 -30.84 8.21 -29.90
N GLN A 151 -31.85 8.56 -29.11
CA GLN A 151 -31.73 8.63 -27.66
C GLN A 151 -31.46 7.25 -27.04
N ALA A 152 -32.13 6.19 -27.52
CA ALA A 152 -31.86 4.81 -27.10
C ALA A 152 -30.41 4.41 -27.42
N GLY A 153 -29.90 4.79 -28.60
CA GLY A 153 -28.49 4.62 -28.96
C GLY A 153 -27.53 5.32 -28.00
N ARG A 154 -27.84 6.54 -27.55
CA ARG A 154 -27.04 7.26 -26.54
C ARG A 154 -27.04 6.55 -25.19
N VAL A 155 -28.21 6.08 -24.74
CA VAL A 155 -28.35 5.29 -23.50
C VAL A 155 -27.54 3.99 -23.58
N GLY A 156 -27.61 3.27 -24.70
CA GLY A 156 -26.83 2.06 -24.92
C GLY A 156 -25.33 2.30 -24.88
N GLN A 157 -24.85 3.35 -25.56
CA GLN A 157 -23.43 3.74 -25.53
C GLN A 157 -22.95 4.10 -24.11
N GLU A 158 -23.78 4.80 -23.34
CA GLU A 158 -23.47 5.13 -21.95
C GLU A 158 -23.45 3.88 -21.06
N GLY A 159 -24.37 2.94 -21.28
CA GLY A 159 -24.37 1.63 -20.62
C GLY A 159 -23.05 0.88 -20.84
N ILE A 160 -22.54 0.84 -22.08
CA ILE A 160 -21.24 0.23 -22.39
C ILE A 160 -20.09 0.93 -21.65
N LYS A 161 -20.12 2.26 -21.53
CA LYS A 161 -19.10 3.01 -20.78
C LYS A 161 -19.15 2.68 -19.29
N LEU A 162 -20.35 2.64 -18.70
CA LEU A 162 -20.52 2.33 -17.28
C LEU A 162 -20.15 0.88 -16.97
N GLU A 163 -20.43 -0.05 -17.89
CA GLU A 163 -20.01 -1.46 -17.80
C GLU A 163 -18.48 -1.59 -17.68
N ARG A 164 -17.72 -0.81 -18.47
CA ARG A 164 -16.25 -0.77 -18.36
C ARG A 164 -15.79 -0.27 -16.99
N GLU A 165 -16.44 0.75 -16.45
CA GLU A 165 -16.14 1.27 -15.11
C GLU A 165 -16.47 0.23 -14.02
N ARG A 166 -17.55 -0.55 -14.18
CA ARG A 166 -17.87 -1.69 -13.31
C ARG A 166 -16.75 -2.71 -13.29
N GLU A 167 -16.23 -3.09 -14.45
CA GLU A 167 -15.10 -4.03 -14.53
C GLU A 167 -13.84 -3.51 -13.82
N TYR A 168 -13.60 -2.19 -13.86
CA TYR A 168 -12.50 -1.57 -13.15
C TYR A 168 -12.69 -1.64 -11.62
N LEU A 169 -13.90 -1.37 -11.13
CA LEU A 169 -14.25 -1.57 -9.72
C LEU A 169 -14.02 -3.01 -9.27
N GLU A 170 -14.51 -3.99 -10.04
CA GLU A 170 -14.34 -5.41 -9.72
C GLU A 170 -12.87 -5.84 -9.72
N ARG A 171 -12.07 -5.30 -10.64
CA ARG A 171 -10.61 -5.49 -10.65
C ARG A 171 -9.97 -4.91 -9.40
N MET A 172 -10.35 -3.70 -8.99
CA MET A 172 -9.84 -3.09 -7.77
C MET A 172 -10.25 -3.90 -6.51
N LEU A 173 -11.49 -4.36 -6.43
CA LEU A 173 -11.96 -5.23 -5.36
C LEU A 173 -11.19 -6.56 -5.30
N ARG A 174 -10.88 -7.16 -6.45
CA ARG A 174 -10.00 -8.34 -6.51
C ARG A 174 -8.60 -8.04 -5.97
N SER A 175 -8.05 -6.86 -6.28
CA SER A 175 -6.76 -6.40 -5.74
C SER A 175 -6.80 -6.27 -4.21
N LEU A 176 -7.81 -5.58 -3.67
CA LEU A 176 -7.98 -5.42 -2.21
C LEU A 176 -8.18 -6.76 -1.49
N ARG A 177 -8.94 -7.69 -2.07
CA ARG A 177 -9.13 -9.04 -1.51
C ARG A 177 -7.82 -9.83 -1.45
N LYS A 178 -6.98 -9.72 -2.49
CA LYS A 178 -5.63 -10.32 -2.49
C LYS A 178 -4.77 -9.72 -1.38
N ASP A 179 -4.82 -8.41 -1.21
CA ASP A 179 -4.01 -7.72 -0.20
C ASP A 179 -4.47 -8.01 1.24
N LEU A 180 -5.77 -8.13 1.47
CA LEU A 180 -6.29 -8.62 2.75
C LEU A 180 -5.79 -10.04 3.05
N LEU A 181 -5.68 -10.91 2.03
CA LEU A 181 -5.09 -12.23 2.19
C LEU A 181 -3.58 -12.15 2.51
N VAL A 182 -2.84 -11.25 1.86
CA VAL A 182 -1.41 -11.01 2.18
C VAL A 182 -1.26 -10.52 3.62
N ASN A 183 -2.09 -9.57 4.04
CA ASN A 183 -2.09 -9.06 5.41
C ASN A 183 -2.41 -10.18 6.40
N LYS A 184 -3.44 -10.99 6.16
CA LYS A 184 -3.79 -12.14 6.99
C LYS A 184 -2.62 -13.12 7.13
N LYS A 185 -1.99 -13.52 6.02
CA LYS A 185 -0.80 -14.38 6.04
C LYS A 185 0.39 -13.73 6.73
N SER A 186 0.53 -12.41 6.66
CA SER A 186 1.58 -11.67 7.35
C SER A 186 1.37 -11.73 8.86
N VAL A 187 0.13 -11.52 9.33
CA VAL A 187 -0.24 -11.62 10.74
C VAL A 187 -0.05 -13.05 11.25
N GLU A 188 -0.52 -14.06 10.50
CA GLU A 188 -0.29 -15.48 10.81
C GLU A 188 1.19 -15.84 10.83
N GLY A 189 1.99 -15.34 9.90
CA GLY A 189 3.44 -15.54 9.90
C GLY A 189 4.11 -15.02 11.17
N ARG A 190 3.60 -13.93 11.76
CA ARG A 190 4.17 -13.35 12.98
C ARG A 190 3.86 -14.13 14.24
N THR A 191 2.78 -14.93 14.26
CA THR A 191 2.49 -15.81 15.40
C THR A 191 3.50 -16.95 15.52
N LEU A 192 4.25 -17.24 14.44
CA LEU A 192 5.35 -18.22 14.44
C LEU A 192 6.62 -17.73 15.16
N ARG A 193 6.63 -16.50 15.68
CA ARG A 193 7.73 -16.01 16.53
C ARG A 193 7.79 -16.81 17.85
N PRO A 194 8.99 -17.00 18.45
CA PRO A 194 9.13 -17.77 19.68
C PRO A 194 8.27 -17.27 20.87
N PRO A 195 7.42 -18.13 21.47
CA PRO A 195 6.32 -17.74 22.37
C PRO A 195 6.75 -17.15 23.72
N THR A 196 7.94 -17.46 24.20
CA THR A 196 8.31 -17.15 25.59
C THR A 196 8.73 -15.70 25.81
N THR A 197 8.98 -14.92 24.75
CA THR A 197 9.36 -13.49 24.87
C THR A 197 9.15 -12.64 23.60
N GLU A 198 8.90 -13.21 22.41
CA GLU A 198 8.89 -12.50 21.11
C GLU A 198 7.49 -12.31 20.49
N THR A 199 6.43 -12.80 21.13
CA THR A 199 5.03 -12.77 20.63
C THR A 199 4.21 -11.60 21.18
N SER A 200 4.83 -10.71 21.95
CA SER A 200 4.17 -9.49 22.43
C SER A 200 3.87 -8.55 21.26
N ARG A 201 2.69 -7.92 21.27
CA ARG A 201 2.27 -6.97 20.22
C ARG A 201 3.29 -5.83 20.14
N ASP A 202 3.77 -5.58 18.93
CA ASP A 202 4.68 -4.49 18.63
C ASP A 202 4.09 -3.48 17.63
N GLY A 203 4.83 -2.39 17.36
CA GLY A 203 4.40 -1.40 16.38
C GLY A 203 4.18 -1.95 14.97
N ALA A 204 4.84 -3.04 14.56
CA ALA A 204 4.57 -3.67 13.28
C ALA A 204 3.24 -4.45 13.29
N ASP A 205 2.82 -5.01 14.43
CA ASP A 205 1.48 -5.57 14.61
C ASP A 205 0.41 -4.47 14.51
N SER A 206 0.66 -3.30 15.11
CA SER A 206 -0.23 -2.14 14.98
C SER A 206 -0.37 -1.66 13.54
N LEU A 207 0.73 -1.65 12.78
CA LEU A 207 0.71 -1.29 11.35
C LEU A 207 -0.04 -2.32 10.51
N LEU A 208 0.10 -3.62 10.81
CA LEU A 208 -0.67 -4.67 10.14
C LEU A 208 -2.18 -4.58 10.45
N ASP A 209 -2.54 -4.28 11.70
CA ASP A 209 -3.93 -4.02 12.08
C ASP A 209 -4.48 -2.77 11.38
N TYR A 210 -3.67 -1.72 11.24
CA TYR A 210 -4.02 -0.51 10.49
C TYR A 210 -4.28 -0.82 9.01
N GLU A 211 -3.35 -1.49 8.34
CA GLU A 211 -3.51 -1.90 6.94
C GLU A 211 -4.78 -2.74 6.74
N LYS A 212 -5.07 -3.68 7.64
CA LYS A 212 -6.29 -4.50 7.58
C LYS A 212 -7.55 -3.63 7.62
N LYS A 213 -7.60 -2.65 8.52
CA LYS A 213 -8.73 -1.73 8.67
C LYS A 213 -8.92 -0.89 7.40
N GLU A 214 -7.85 -0.23 6.95
CA GLU A 214 -7.84 0.57 5.73
C GLU A 214 -8.34 -0.21 4.51
N LEU A 215 -7.78 -1.41 4.27
CA LEU A 215 -8.18 -2.24 3.14
C LEU A 215 -9.63 -2.74 3.25
N SER A 216 -10.11 -2.96 4.47
CA SER A 216 -11.51 -3.38 4.70
C SER A 216 -12.49 -2.23 4.45
N GLU A 217 -12.16 -1.02 4.87
CA GLU A 217 -12.95 0.19 4.59
C GLU A 217 -13.00 0.51 3.10
N LEU A 218 -11.86 0.45 2.40
CA LEU A 218 -11.83 0.61 0.95
C LEU A 218 -12.68 -0.45 0.24
N LYS A 219 -12.63 -1.70 0.73
CA LYS A 219 -13.44 -2.79 0.17
C LYS A 219 -14.94 -2.50 0.34
N THR A 220 -15.40 -2.13 1.52
CA THR A 220 -16.83 -1.87 1.77
C THR A 220 -17.33 -0.67 0.97
N LEU A 221 -16.51 0.38 0.85
CA LEU A 221 -16.80 1.55 0.04
C LEU A 221 -16.99 1.17 -1.44
N LEU A 222 -16.03 0.47 -2.03
CA LEU A 222 -16.09 0.06 -3.44
C LEU A 222 -17.20 -0.98 -3.71
N GLU A 223 -17.53 -1.86 -2.75
CA GLU A 223 -18.70 -2.74 -2.84
C GLU A 223 -20.02 -1.96 -2.79
N GLY A 224 -20.06 -0.84 -2.05
CA GLY A 224 -21.14 0.15 -2.08
C GLY A 224 -21.36 0.69 -3.48
N THR A 225 -20.32 1.28 -4.05
CA THR A 225 -20.37 1.84 -5.41
C THR A 225 -20.69 0.77 -6.45
N LEU A 226 -20.18 -0.45 -6.31
CA LEU A 226 -20.50 -1.53 -7.24
C LEU A 226 -22.03 -1.80 -7.27
N ARG A 227 -22.70 -1.80 -6.12
CA ARG A 227 -24.16 -1.94 -6.07
C ARG A 227 -24.87 -0.78 -6.78
N GLU A 228 -24.43 0.46 -6.53
CA GLU A 228 -24.95 1.67 -7.21
C GLU A 228 -24.78 1.57 -8.74
N THR A 229 -23.64 1.08 -9.22
CA THR A 229 -23.41 0.87 -10.66
C THR A 229 -24.34 -0.17 -11.27
N LEU A 230 -24.59 -1.27 -10.57
CA LEU A 230 -25.50 -2.31 -11.04
C LEU A 230 -26.94 -1.79 -11.12
N THR A 231 -27.38 -1.02 -10.12
CA THR A 231 -28.71 -0.38 -10.15
C THR A 231 -28.82 0.63 -11.30
N GLN A 232 -27.76 1.39 -11.58
CA GLN A 232 -27.78 2.36 -12.67
C GLN A 232 -27.77 1.67 -14.04
N LEU A 233 -27.03 0.57 -14.21
CA LEU A 233 -27.06 -0.24 -15.43
C LEU A 233 -28.47 -0.80 -15.71
N GLN A 234 -29.19 -1.23 -14.68
CA GLN A 234 -30.59 -1.65 -14.80
C GLN A 234 -31.52 -0.48 -15.18
N ALA A 235 -31.31 0.70 -14.59
CA ALA A 235 -32.08 1.89 -14.95
C ALA A 235 -31.85 2.29 -16.42
N LEU A 236 -30.61 2.24 -16.89
CA LEU A 236 -30.27 2.52 -18.30
C LEU A 236 -30.88 1.48 -19.25
N SER A 237 -30.84 0.18 -18.91
CA SER A 237 -31.45 -0.86 -19.74
C SER A 237 -32.97 -0.71 -19.81
N GLN A 238 -33.63 -0.35 -18.70
CA GLN A 238 -35.05 -0.05 -18.67
C GLN A 238 -35.40 1.18 -19.50
N CYS A 239 -34.64 2.27 -19.38
CA CYS A 239 -34.83 3.47 -20.20
C CYS A 239 -34.67 3.16 -21.70
N SER A 240 -33.64 2.39 -22.07
CA SER A 240 -33.43 1.98 -23.46
C SER A 240 -34.60 1.15 -23.99
N ARG A 241 -35.14 0.24 -23.18
CA ARG A 241 -36.30 -0.57 -23.56
C ARG A 241 -37.54 0.29 -23.77
N LEU A 242 -37.86 1.20 -22.85
CA LEU A 242 -39.02 2.09 -22.97
C LEU A 242 -38.92 3.00 -24.21
N LEU A 243 -37.72 3.53 -24.51
CA LEU A 243 -37.49 4.33 -25.72
C LEU A 243 -37.73 3.52 -27.00
N LEU A 244 -37.29 2.26 -27.04
CA LEU A 244 -37.49 1.38 -28.18
C LEU A 244 -38.94 0.92 -28.32
N GLU A 245 -39.64 0.66 -27.21
CA GLU A 245 -41.07 0.36 -27.20
C GLU A 245 -41.86 1.55 -27.77
N CYS A 246 -41.61 2.78 -27.29
CA CYS A 246 -42.21 4.00 -27.85
C CYS A 246 -41.87 4.19 -29.34
N ALA A 247 -40.62 3.94 -29.74
CA ALA A 247 -40.21 4.06 -31.14
C ALA A 247 -40.91 3.02 -32.03
N SER A 248 -41.08 1.78 -31.54
CA SER A 248 -41.73 0.69 -32.27
C SER A 248 -43.24 0.92 -32.43
N GLU A 249 -43.87 1.51 -31.42
CA GLU A 249 -45.29 1.84 -31.45
C GLU A 249 -45.54 3.00 -32.42
N ARG A 250 -44.69 4.02 -32.40
CA ARG A 250 -44.70 5.10 -33.40
C ARG A 250 -44.39 4.63 -34.81
N SER A 251 -43.48 3.67 -35.00
CA SER A 251 -43.16 3.17 -36.35
C SER A 251 -44.33 2.46 -37.03
N ARG A 252 -45.34 1.96 -36.29
CA ARG A 252 -46.52 1.30 -36.88
C ARG A 252 -47.31 2.19 -37.84
N VAL A 253 -47.34 3.50 -37.56
CA VAL A 253 -47.96 4.50 -38.44
C VAL A 253 -47.25 4.57 -39.80
N LEU A 254 -45.97 4.20 -39.83
CA LEU A 254 -45.12 4.23 -41.03
C LEU A 254 -45.13 2.91 -41.81
N ASP A 255 -45.83 1.86 -41.33
CA ASP A 255 -45.82 0.52 -41.94
C ASP A 255 -46.40 0.51 -43.37
N LEU A 256 -47.33 1.42 -43.65
CA LEU A 256 -47.96 1.57 -44.97
C LEU A 256 -47.09 2.35 -45.98
N LEU A 257 -45.95 2.89 -45.56
CA LEU A 257 -45.01 3.59 -46.44
C LEU A 257 -43.91 2.62 -46.92
N PRO A 258 -43.57 2.62 -48.23
CA PRO A 258 -42.44 1.87 -48.71
C PRO A 258 -41.17 2.33 -47.98
N HIS A 259 -40.43 1.38 -47.40
CA HIS A 259 -39.13 1.62 -46.78
C HIS A 259 -38.07 2.07 -47.82
N SER A 260 -38.41 1.97 -49.10
CA SER A 260 -37.62 2.33 -50.28
C SER A 260 -37.93 3.75 -50.73
N GLY A 261 -37.52 4.73 -49.93
CA GLY A 261 -37.59 6.14 -50.25
C GLY A 261 -36.37 6.84 -49.66
N SER A 262 -35.19 6.52 -50.18
CA SER A 262 -33.95 7.21 -49.86
C SER A 262 -34.17 8.72 -49.99
N LEU A 263 -34.02 9.43 -48.87
CA LEU A 263 -33.88 10.88 -48.84
C LEU A 263 -32.59 11.25 -49.59
N SER A 264 -32.71 11.48 -50.88
CA SER A 264 -31.70 12.17 -51.70
C SER A 264 -32.38 13.17 -52.62
N THR A 265 -33.07 14.13 -52.01
CA THR A 265 -33.38 15.42 -52.61
C THR A 265 -33.18 16.51 -51.54
N GLY A 266 -31.93 16.95 -51.42
CA GLY A 266 -31.57 18.38 -51.43
C GLY A 266 -32.12 19.34 -50.38
N GLY A 267 -32.75 18.90 -49.29
CA GLY A 267 -33.19 19.77 -48.21
C GLY A 267 -32.36 19.57 -46.96
N ARG A 268 -31.46 20.50 -46.63
CA ARG A 268 -30.93 20.67 -45.26
C ARG A 268 -32.11 20.94 -44.33
N CYS A 269 -32.78 19.89 -43.85
CA CYS A 269 -33.56 19.99 -42.63
C CYS A 269 -32.54 19.98 -41.50
N THR A 270 -32.08 21.17 -41.15
CA THR A 270 -31.54 21.42 -39.80
C THR A 270 -32.50 20.79 -38.79
N PRO A 271 -32.01 20.08 -37.76
CA PRO A 271 -32.87 19.57 -36.72
C PRO A 271 -33.37 20.79 -35.93
N SER A 272 -34.46 21.38 -36.41
CA SER A 272 -35.26 22.27 -35.59
C SER A 272 -35.66 21.40 -34.40
N GLN A 273 -35.15 21.75 -33.22
CA GLN A 273 -35.72 21.31 -31.97
C GLN A 273 -37.13 21.87 -31.96
N VAL A 274 -38.06 21.21 -32.65
CA VAL A 274 -39.46 21.58 -32.57
C VAL A 274 -39.84 21.19 -31.16
N THR A 275 -40.07 22.21 -30.33
CA THR A 275 -40.64 22.08 -28.99
C THR A 275 -42.08 21.59 -29.15
N MET A 276 -42.24 20.32 -29.51
CA MET A 276 -43.53 19.69 -29.71
C MET A 276 -44.20 19.57 -28.34
N LYS A 277 -45.33 20.26 -28.19
CA LYS A 277 -46.17 20.10 -27.01
C LYS A 277 -46.74 18.67 -27.03
N PRO A 278 -46.64 17.90 -25.92
CA PRO A 278 -47.16 16.54 -25.90
C PRO A 278 -48.67 16.54 -26.11
N ASP A 279 -49.12 15.69 -27.03
CA ASP A 279 -50.53 15.49 -27.39
C ASP A 279 -50.84 13.99 -27.29
N PRO A 280 -51.91 13.56 -26.59
CA PRO A 280 -52.29 12.15 -26.49
C PRO A 280 -52.52 11.45 -27.83
N ILE A 281 -52.96 12.16 -28.86
CA ILE A 281 -53.28 11.60 -30.19
C ILE A 281 -52.21 11.98 -31.23
N GLY A 282 -51.42 13.02 -30.93
CA GLY A 282 -50.42 13.56 -31.85
C GLY A 282 -49.16 12.69 -32.02
N PRO A 283 -48.25 13.10 -32.92
CA PRO A 283 -47.03 12.35 -33.23
C PRO A 283 -46.07 12.23 -32.03
N TYR A 284 -46.19 13.13 -31.05
CA TYR A 284 -45.39 13.17 -29.84
C TYR A 284 -46.28 13.05 -28.60
N THR A 285 -46.39 11.83 -28.07
CA THR A 285 -47.24 11.54 -26.92
C THR A 285 -46.56 11.81 -25.58
N PRO A 286 -47.31 11.98 -24.48
CA PRO A 286 -46.75 12.12 -23.14
C PRO A 286 -45.78 10.99 -22.75
N GLU A 287 -46.00 9.75 -23.19
CA GLU A 287 -45.11 8.61 -22.91
C GLU A 287 -43.75 8.79 -23.59
N CYS A 288 -43.74 9.29 -24.85
CA CYS A 288 -42.51 9.61 -25.56
C CYS A 288 -41.71 10.69 -24.82
N LYS A 289 -42.41 11.72 -24.33
CA LYS A 289 -41.81 12.78 -23.51
C LYS A 289 -41.21 12.22 -22.23
N GLN A 290 -41.98 11.43 -21.49
CA GLN A 290 -41.51 10.82 -20.24
C GLN A 290 -40.31 9.89 -20.47
N ALA A 291 -40.28 9.11 -21.55
CA ALA A 291 -39.16 8.24 -21.90
C ALA A 291 -37.88 9.04 -22.24
N ILE A 292 -38.01 10.16 -22.95
CA ILE A 292 -36.88 11.06 -23.26
C ILE A 292 -36.37 11.76 -22.00
N GLU A 293 -37.25 12.26 -21.13
CA GLU A 293 -36.86 12.94 -19.89
C GLU A 293 -36.21 11.97 -18.89
N SER A 294 -36.83 10.82 -18.64
CA SER A 294 -36.28 9.78 -17.75
C SER A 294 -34.93 9.26 -18.23
N SER A 295 -34.78 9.01 -19.54
CA SER A 295 -33.49 8.60 -20.10
C SER A 295 -32.42 9.68 -19.99
N SER A 296 -32.78 10.95 -20.15
CA SER A 296 -31.84 12.06 -20.00
C SER A 296 -31.36 12.20 -18.55
N LEU A 297 -32.25 12.01 -17.57
CA LEU A 297 -31.89 11.95 -16.15
C LEU A 297 -30.97 10.76 -15.85
N ALA A 298 -31.29 9.57 -16.35
CA ALA A 298 -30.47 8.37 -16.17
C ALA A 298 -29.07 8.51 -16.81
N LEU A 299 -28.96 9.18 -17.96
CA LEU A 299 -27.69 9.50 -18.59
C LEU A 299 -26.83 10.42 -17.71
N ASN A 300 -27.42 11.50 -17.19
CA ASN A 300 -26.70 12.44 -16.31
C ASN A 300 -26.21 11.76 -15.03
N GLN A 301 -27.06 10.94 -14.41
CA GLN A 301 -26.68 10.15 -13.23
C GLN A 301 -25.55 9.17 -13.53
N SER A 302 -25.60 8.49 -14.69
CA SER A 302 -24.52 7.57 -15.12
C SER A 302 -23.19 8.30 -15.32
N GLN A 303 -23.20 9.48 -15.94
CA GLN A 303 -21.98 10.25 -16.17
C GLN A 303 -21.32 10.67 -14.85
N LEU A 304 -22.10 11.21 -13.91
CA LEU A 304 -21.62 11.56 -12.57
C LEU A 304 -21.07 10.34 -11.84
N LEU A 305 -21.75 9.19 -11.95
CA LEU A 305 -21.30 7.95 -11.32
C LEU A 305 -19.96 7.48 -11.90
N ARG A 306 -19.75 7.56 -13.22
CA ARG A 306 -18.45 7.23 -13.84
C ARG A 306 -17.31 8.09 -13.33
N GLU A 307 -17.54 9.40 -13.18
CA GLU A 307 -16.53 10.32 -12.62
C GLU A 307 -16.22 10.00 -11.15
N GLN A 308 -17.25 9.69 -10.36
CA GLN A 308 -17.10 9.25 -8.98
C GLN A 308 -16.29 7.95 -8.88
N ILE A 309 -16.57 6.95 -9.73
CA ILE A 309 -15.83 5.68 -9.78
C ILE A 309 -14.35 5.92 -10.03
N ARG A 310 -14.00 6.71 -11.07
CA ARG A 310 -12.60 7.00 -11.43
C ARG A 310 -11.84 7.63 -10.27
N ARG A 311 -12.47 8.62 -9.61
CA ARG A 311 -11.91 9.28 -8.43
C ARG A 311 -11.72 8.31 -7.27
N MET A 312 -12.74 7.53 -6.92
CA MET A 312 -12.64 6.56 -5.81
C MET A 312 -11.62 5.47 -6.08
N ILE A 313 -11.48 5.00 -7.33
CA ILE A 313 -10.44 4.05 -7.71
C ILE A 313 -9.05 4.70 -7.53
N GLY A 314 -8.87 5.95 -7.97
CA GLY A 314 -7.62 6.69 -7.77
C GLY A 314 -7.24 6.83 -6.29
N GLU A 315 -8.20 7.26 -5.46
CA GLU A 315 -8.04 7.38 -4.01
C GLU A 315 -7.75 6.03 -3.35
N ALA A 316 -8.46 4.98 -3.75
CA ALA A 316 -8.26 3.62 -3.25
C ALA A 316 -6.85 3.11 -3.57
N ILE A 317 -6.36 3.33 -4.79
CA ILE A 317 -4.98 2.96 -5.18
C ILE A 317 -3.96 3.71 -4.33
N ALA A 318 -4.15 5.01 -4.11
CA ALA A 318 -3.23 5.82 -3.31
C ALA A 318 -3.20 5.36 -1.84
N ARG A 319 -4.38 5.19 -1.21
CA ARG A 319 -4.49 4.70 0.18
C ARG A 319 -3.95 3.29 0.33
N GLN A 320 -4.28 2.39 -0.60
CA GLN A 320 -3.75 1.02 -0.65
C GLN A 320 -2.21 1.03 -0.70
N LYS A 321 -1.61 1.77 -1.63
CA LYS A 321 -0.14 1.87 -1.77
C LYS A 321 0.51 2.44 -0.51
N SER A 322 -0.07 3.50 0.07
CA SER A 322 0.43 4.12 1.30
C SER A 322 0.42 3.15 2.48
N ALA A 323 -0.70 2.45 2.70
CA ALA A 323 -0.83 1.45 3.77
C ALA A 323 0.20 0.31 3.60
N HIS A 324 0.34 -0.23 2.38
CA HIS A 324 1.34 -1.26 2.08
C HIS A 324 2.76 -0.81 2.33
N HIS A 325 3.09 0.41 1.92
CA HIS A 325 4.42 0.98 2.09
C HIS A 325 4.75 1.15 3.57
N SER A 326 3.83 1.74 4.35
CA SER A 326 4.00 1.94 5.80
C SER A 326 4.25 0.62 6.55
N VAL A 327 3.49 -0.44 6.24
CA VAL A 327 3.73 -1.77 6.84
C VAL A 327 5.09 -2.35 6.44
N ASN A 328 5.45 -2.26 5.16
CA ASN A 328 6.72 -2.81 4.67
C ASN A 328 7.91 -2.09 5.30
N GLU A 329 7.87 -0.77 5.41
CA GLU A 329 8.90 0.01 6.10
C GLU A 329 8.95 -0.33 7.58
N GLY A 330 7.79 -0.44 8.24
CA GLY A 330 7.70 -0.86 9.64
C GLY A 330 8.32 -2.23 9.91
N LEU A 331 8.04 -3.22 9.04
CA LEU A 331 8.65 -4.55 9.12
C LEU A 331 10.16 -4.51 8.87
N VAL A 332 10.63 -3.75 7.89
CA VAL A 332 12.07 -3.59 7.61
C VAL A 332 12.80 -2.95 8.79
N LYS A 333 12.22 -1.90 9.37
CA LYS A 333 12.77 -1.26 10.58
C LYS A 333 12.78 -2.24 11.76
N LYS A 334 11.73 -3.06 11.95
CA LYS A 334 11.72 -4.12 12.98
C LYS A 334 12.82 -5.17 12.77
N ILE A 335 13.07 -5.57 11.52
CA ILE A 335 14.18 -6.48 11.18
C ILE A 335 15.51 -5.84 11.55
N ALA A 336 15.73 -4.58 11.17
CA ALA A 336 16.97 -3.86 11.46
C ALA A 336 17.25 -3.78 12.97
N GLU A 337 16.23 -3.46 13.77
CA GLU A 337 16.33 -3.44 15.24
C GLU A 337 16.69 -4.82 15.82
N THR A 338 16.04 -5.88 15.31
CA THR A 338 16.28 -7.25 15.78
C THR A 338 17.69 -7.73 15.39
N VAL A 339 18.18 -7.36 14.21
CA VAL A 339 19.54 -7.65 13.75
C VAL A 339 20.59 -6.89 14.56
N SER A 340 20.35 -5.61 14.89
CA SER A 340 21.24 -4.83 15.76
C SER A 340 21.37 -5.48 17.15
N LEU A 341 20.25 -5.87 17.77
CA LEU A 341 20.27 -6.59 19.05
C LEU A 341 21.01 -7.93 18.94
N LYS A 342 20.82 -8.68 17.85
CA LYS A 342 21.56 -9.92 17.59
C LYS A 342 23.08 -9.69 17.51
N GLN A 343 23.53 -8.60 16.88
CA GLN A 343 24.95 -8.23 16.82
C GLN A 343 25.50 -7.94 18.22
N HIS A 344 24.79 -7.14 19.03
CA HIS A 344 25.21 -6.83 20.40
C HIS A 344 25.28 -8.08 21.28
N LEU A 345 24.30 -8.97 21.19
CA LEU A 345 24.31 -10.26 21.90
C LEU A 345 25.50 -11.13 21.48
N THR A 346 25.87 -11.11 20.21
CA THR A 346 27.04 -11.85 19.70
C THR A 346 28.34 -11.32 20.32
N LEU A 347 28.51 -9.99 20.34
CA LEU A 347 29.67 -9.34 20.95
C LEU A 347 29.75 -9.59 22.46
N SER A 348 28.64 -9.41 23.18
CA SER A 348 28.61 -9.63 24.63
C SER A 348 28.81 -11.11 24.99
N SER A 349 28.29 -12.05 24.18
CA SER A 349 28.54 -13.49 24.37
C SER A 349 30.01 -13.87 24.14
N ALA A 350 30.68 -13.26 23.15
CA ALA A 350 32.10 -13.46 22.91
C ALA A 350 32.95 -12.87 24.06
N SER A 351 32.59 -11.67 24.52
CA SER A 351 33.22 -11.02 25.68
C SER A 351 33.10 -11.87 26.96
N ALA A 352 31.90 -12.38 27.26
CA ALA A 352 31.66 -13.28 28.37
C ALA A 352 32.47 -14.59 28.25
N ARG A 353 32.61 -15.15 27.04
CA ARG A 353 33.46 -16.33 26.81
C ARG A 353 34.93 -16.03 27.13
N GLN A 354 35.45 -14.89 26.69
CA GLN A 354 36.81 -14.49 27.02
C GLN A 354 37.00 -14.31 28.53
N ALA A 355 36.05 -13.67 29.21
CA ALA A 355 36.08 -13.50 30.67
C ALA A 355 36.07 -14.84 31.40
N ILE A 356 35.28 -15.83 30.95
CA ILE A 356 35.28 -17.20 31.48
C ILE A 356 36.67 -17.82 31.38
N HIS A 357 37.30 -17.80 30.20
CA HIS A 357 38.63 -18.38 30.03
C HIS A 357 39.69 -17.68 30.88
N ARG A 358 39.59 -16.35 31.05
CA ARG A 358 40.48 -15.60 31.94
C ARG A 358 40.28 -16.01 33.40
N LYS A 359 39.03 -16.09 33.85
CA LYS A 359 38.68 -16.48 35.22
C LYS A 359 39.05 -17.93 35.53
N GLN A 360 38.92 -18.84 34.57
CA GLN A 360 39.40 -20.20 34.70
C GLN A 360 40.92 -20.25 34.96
N ARG A 361 41.71 -19.54 34.15
CA ARG A 361 43.18 -19.47 34.37
C ARG A 361 43.54 -18.88 35.73
N GLN A 362 42.80 -17.86 36.18
CA GLN A 362 42.98 -17.29 37.53
C GLN A 362 42.70 -18.33 38.61
N LEU A 363 41.61 -19.08 38.49
CA LEU A 363 41.29 -20.18 39.41
C LEU A 363 42.38 -21.24 39.42
N ASP A 364 42.90 -21.65 38.26
CA ASP A 364 43.97 -22.65 38.17
C ASP A 364 45.25 -22.14 38.89
N CYS A 365 45.58 -20.85 38.78
CA CYS A 365 46.71 -20.24 39.50
C CYS A 365 46.49 -20.17 41.03
N ILE A 366 45.27 -19.82 41.46
CA ILE A 366 44.89 -19.76 42.88
C ILE A 366 44.93 -21.18 43.47
N GLN A 367 44.40 -22.17 42.75
CA GLN A 367 44.44 -23.58 43.11
C GLN A 367 45.88 -24.06 43.29
N HIS A 368 46.75 -23.80 42.31
CA HIS A 368 48.16 -24.16 42.41
C HIS A 368 48.84 -23.52 43.63
N SER A 369 48.52 -22.25 43.92
CA SER A 369 49.06 -21.54 45.09
C SER A 369 48.54 -22.11 46.41
N HIS A 370 47.25 -22.49 46.45
CA HIS A 370 46.63 -23.17 47.58
C HIS A 370 47.30 -24.51 47.86
N ASP A 371 47.47 -25.34 46.84
CA ASP A 371 48.07 -26.67 46.97
C ASP A 371 49.54 -26.58 47.40
N ARG A 372 50.26 -25.57 46.92
CA ARG A 372 51.63 -25.26 47.37
C ARG A 372 51.69 -24.77 48.81
N ALA A 373 50.72 -23.96 49.25
CA ALA A 373 50.63 -23.46 50.62
C ALA A 373 50.27 -24.57 51.62
N LEU A 374 49.45 -25.52 51.20
CA LEU A 374 49.16 -26.72 51.99
C LEU A 374 50.40 -27.62 52.13
N GLY A 375 51.16 -27.80 51.04
CA GLY A 375 52.34 -28.65 51.02
C GLY A 375 52.04 -30.10 50.60
N PRO A 376 53.08 -30.88 50.25
CA PRO A 376 52.93 -32.26 49.80
C PRO A 376 52.35 -33.17 50.89
N VAL A 377 51.58 -34.18 50.46
CA VAL A 377 51.14 -35.28 51.33
C VAL A 377 52.06 -36.48 51.07
N SER A 378 53.17 -36.57 51.79
CA SER A 378 53.98 -37.81 51.84
C SER A 378 53.64 -38.58 53.11
N SER A 379 53.35 -39.88 53.01
CA SER A 379 53.28 -40.77 54.18
C SER A 379 54.63 -41.44 54.48
N ALA A 380 55.63 -41.24 53.63
CA ALA A 380 56.90 -41.97 53.66
C ALA A 380 58.05 -41.18 54.31
N ASP A 381 57.94 -39.85 54.44
CA ASP A 381 59.03 -39.01 54.96
C ASP A 381 58.50 -37.83 55.80
N LEU A 382 58.74 -37.91 57.12
CA LEU A 382 58.36 -36.89 58.12
C LEU A 382 59.15 -35.58 58.01
N LEU A 383 60.32 -35.59 57.36
CA LEU A 383 61.18 -34.40 57.21
C LEU A 383 60.80 -33.57 55.99
N SER A 384 59.93 -34.09 55.13
CA SER A 384 59.53 -33.45 53.88
C SER A 384 58.31 -32.53 54.06
N ARG A 385 58.54 -31.24 54.43
CA ARG A 385 57.58 -30.10 54.36
C ARG A 385 56.10 -30.51 54.51
N GLU A 386 55.78 -31.19 55.60
CA GLU A 386 54.47 -31.81 55.76
C GLU A 386 53.37 -30.77 55.92
N ARG A 387 52.16 -31.16 55.50
CA ARG A 387 50.93 -30.39 55.72
C ARG A 387 50.73 -30.03 57.20
N LEU A 388 50.55 -28.73 57.47
CA LEU A 388 50.34 -28.20 58.83
C LEU A 388 49.02 -28.68 59.48
N ASP A 389 48.08 -29.20 58.70
CA ASP A 389 46.80 -29.72 59.16
C ASP A 389 46.82 -31.21 59.55
N ARG A 390 47.96 -31.90 59.48
CA ARG A 390 48.08 -33.29 59.96
C ARG A 390 47.97 -33.37 61.50
N PRO A 391 47.30 -34.39 62.06
CA PRO A 391 47.18 -34.58 63.51
C PRO A 391 48.52 -34.63 64.25
N LEU A 392 49.54 -35.24 63.64
CA LEU A 392 50.89 -35.33 64.21
C LEU A 392 51.54 -33.95 64.37
N VAL A 393 51.50 -33.13 63.32
CA VAL A 393 52.03 -31.75 63.32
C VAL A 393 51.27 -30.87 64.31
N GLN A 394 49.95 -31.05 64.42
CA GLN A 394 49.11 -30.35 65.38
C GLN A 394 49.44 -30.72 66.84
N VAL A 395 49.81 -31.97 67.13
CA VAL A 395 50.28 -32.39 68.46
C VAL A 395 51.61 -31.73 68.80
N TYR A 396 52.55 -31.67 67.85
CA TYR A 396 53.83 -30.96 68.04
C TYR A 396 53.65 -29.46 68.31
N HIS A 397 52.68 -28.80 67.67
CA HIS A 397 52.36 -27.38 67.90
C HIS A 397 51.73 -27.10 69.28
N ARG A 398 51.27 -28.13 70.01
CA ARG A 398 50.73 -27.98 71.38
C ARG A 398 51.82 -27.82 72.43
N HIS A 399 53.07 -28.13 72.11
CA HIS A 399 54.18 -27.96 73.04
C HIS A 399 54.62 -26.48 73.14
N PRO A 400 54.88 -25.96 74.35
CA PRO A 400 55.43 -24.62 74.51
C PRO A 400 56.85 -24.56 73.91
N GLY A 401 57.08 -23.59 73.02
CA GLY A 401 58.36 -23.39 72.32
C GLY A 401 58.42 -23.88 70.87
N THR A 402 57.40 -24.58 70.37
CA THR A 402 57.30 -25.06 68.98
C THR A 402 56.28 -24.28 68.13
N GLN A 403 55.63 -23.26 68.70
CA GLN A 403 54.69 -22.39 68.00
C GLN A 403 55.43 -21.30 67.23
N LEU A 404 55.73 -21.59 65.97
CA LEU A 404 56.38 -20.64 65.06
C LEU A 404 55.36 -19.66 64.48
N PRO A 405 55.57 -18.33 64.57
CA PRO A 405 54.67 -17.34 63.96
C PRO A 405 54.52 -17.53 62.45
N GLU A 406 55.54 -18.09 61.78
CA GLU A 406 55.54 -18.44 60.36
C GLU A 406 54.46 -19.47 60.02
N ALA A 407 54.25 -20.48 60.87
CA ALA A 407 53.23 -21.51 60.66
C ALA A 407 51.82 -20.92 60.78
N MET A 408 51.61 -19.98 61.71
CA MET A 408 50.35 -19.25 61.83
C MET A 408 50.08 -18.37 60.60
N HIS A 409 51.10 -17.69 60.07
CA HIS A 409 50.96 -16.91 58.83
C HIS A 409 50.65 -17.79 57.62
N LEU A 410 51.20 -19.01 57.54
CA LEU A 410 50.88 -19.97 56.48
C LEU A 410 49.43 -20.47 56.56
N ILE A 411 48.94 -20.79 57.75
CA ILE A 411 47.54 -21.18 57.97
C ILE A 411 46.61 -20.02 57.59
N GLN A 412 46.90 -18.81 58.06
CA GLN A 412 46.14 -17.60 57.70
C GLN A 412 46.16 -17.36 56.18
N GLY A 413 47.33 -17.43 55.54
CA GLY A 413 47.46 -17.32 54.09
C GLY A 413 46.66 -18.40 53.34
N GLY A 414 46.71 -19.65 53.79
CA GLY A 414 45.92 -20.76 53.24
C GLY A 414 44.41 -20.49 53.30
N THR A 415 43.90 -20.01 54.44
CA THR A 415 42.47 -19.65 54.56
C THR A 415 42.06 -18.51 53.61
N VAL A 416 42.91 -17.49 53.44
CA VAL A 416 42.65 -16.38 52.50
C VAL A 416 42.61 -16.88 51.06
N VAL A 417 43.56 -17.75 50.67
CA VAL A 417 43.59 -18.35 49.32
C VAL A 417 42.36 -19.23 49.09
N GLN A 418 41.94 -20.02 50.08
CA GLN A 418 40.72 -20.84 50.00
C GLN A 418 39.45 -19.98 49.82
N GLN A 419 39.31 -18.88 50.55
CA GLN A 419 38.21 -17.93 50.35
C GLN A 419 38.26 -17.27 48.96
N CYS A 420 39.46 -16.97 48.46
CA CYS A 420 39.65 -16.45 47.11
C CYS A 420 39.21 -17.45 46.03
N LEU A 421 39.48 -18.73 46.23
CA LEU A 421 39.07 -19.83 45.35
C LEU A 421 37.55 -19.98 45.31
N LEU A 422 36.89 -20.04 46.48
CA LEU A 422 35.43 -20.14 46.57
C LEU A 422 34.73 -18.94 45.94
N SER A 423 35.18 -17.71 46.22
CA SER A 423 34.61 -16.50 45.64
C SER A 423 34.82 -16.42 44.12
N SER A 424 36.01 -16.78 43.63
CA SER A 424 36.31 -16.82 42.20
C SER A 424 35.52 -17.92 41.46
N GLY A 425 35.27 -19.06 42.11
CA GLY A 425 34.39 -20.12 41.59
C GLY A 425 32.94 -19.66 41.47
N GLY A 426 32.43 -18.94 42.47
CA GLY A 426 31.13 -18.28 42.41
C GLY A 426 31.00 -17.25 41.28
N GLU A 427 32.05 -16.47 41.00
CA GLU A 427 32.08 -15.56 39.85
C GLU A 427 32.06 -16.31 38.51
N LEU A 428 32.84 -17.39 38.39
CA LEU A 428 32.91 -18.21 37.19
C LEU A 428 31.54 -18.84 36.86
N THR A 429 30.85 -19.42 37.85
CA THR A 429 29.51 -19.98 37.67
C THR A 429 28.49 -18.93 37.22
N ARG A 430 28.53 -17.71 37.79
CA ARG A 430 27.70 -16.58 37.37
C ARG A 430 27.98 -16.15 35.92
N LEU A 431 29.24 -16.16 35.50
CA LEU A 431 29.63 -15.88 34.11
C LEU A 431 29.11 -16.96 33.15
N HIS A 432 29.22 -18.25 33.51
CA HIS A 432 28.65 -19.35 32.73
C HIS A 432 27.14 -19.22 32.57
N GLY A 433 26.40 -18.98 33.66
CA GLY A 433 24.95 -18.78 33.62
C GLY A 433 24.55 -17.60 32.73
N THR A 434 25.28 -16.48 32.82
CA THR A 434 25.03 -15.30 31.98
C THR A 434 25.31 -15.58 30.50
N ARG A 435 26.40 -16.28 30.18
CA ARG A 435 26.72 -16.70 28.80
C ARG A 435 25.63 -17.60 28.21
N LEU A 436 25.11 -18.54 29.00
CA LEU A 436 24.02 -19.43 28.57
C LEU A 436 22.76 -18.62 28.23
N GLN A 437 22.39 -17.66 29.09
CA GLN A 437 21.26 -16.76 28.83
C GLN A 437 21.46 -15.93 27.56
N LEU A 438 22.65 -15.33 27.35
CA LEU A 438 22.96 -14.59 26.13
C LEU A 438 22.83 -15.46 24.87
N MET A 439 23.24 -16.72 24.93
CA MET A 439 23.09 -17.66 23.80
C MET A 439 21.64 -18.01 23.51
N GLN A 440 20.81 -18.20 24.55
CA GLN A 440 19.37 -18.42 24.38
C GLN A 440 18.70 -17.20 23.74
N ASP A 441 19.01 -15.99 24.22
CA ASP A 441 18.49 -14.75 23.68
C ASP A 441 18.94 -14.55 22.22
N LEU A 442 20.20 -14.88 21.89
CA LEU A 442 20.72 -14.82 20.53
C LEU A 442 19.94 -15.74 19.57
N ARG A 443 19.66 -16.98 19.98
CA ARG A 443 18.89 -17.93 19.18
C ARG A 443 17.47 -17.43 18.94
N ARG A 444 16.79 -16.93 19.98
CA ARG A 444 15.43 -16.37 19.89
C ARG A 444 15.36 -15.20 18.91
N LYS A 445 16.29 -14.25 19.03
CA LYS A 445 16.42 -13.10 18.11
C LYS A 445 16.69 -13.53 16.67
N GLY A 446 17.51 -14.58 16.50
CA GLY A 446 17.79 -15.17 15.19
C GLY A 446 16.53 -15.69 14.49
N VAL A 447 15.71 -16.45 15.21
CA VAL A 447 14.43 -16.97 14.69
C VAL A 447 13.45 -15.82 14.40
N ALA A 448 13.33 -14.85 15.30
CA ALA A 448 12.44 -13.70 15.11
C ALA A 448 12.80 -12.89 13.84
N ALA A 449 14.08 -12.60 13.62
CA ALA A 449 14.54 -11.91 12.41
C ALA A 449 14.28 -12.73 11.13
N GLN A 450 14.40 -14.06 11.20
CA GLN A 450 14.12 -14.94 10.07
C GLN A 450 12.63 -14.95 9.70
N VAL A 451 11.75 -15.01 10.71
CA VAL A 451 10.30 -14.93 10.53
C VAL A 451 9.91 -13.61 9.86
N ASP A 452 10.38 -12.49 10.39
CA ASP A 452 10.08 -11.15 9.84
C ASP A 452 10.60 -11.01 8.40
N SER A 453 11.80 -11.51 8.13
CA SER A 453 12.37 -11.52 6.78
C SER A 453 11.57 -12.41 5.81
N ALA A 454 11.03 -13.53 6.27
CA ALA A 454 10.14 -14.38 5.47
C ALA A 454 8.84 -13.66 5.12
N ILE A 455 8.26 -12.90 6.06
CA ILE A 455 7.04 -12.11 5.83
C ILE A 455 7.31 -11.00 4.80
N VAL A 456 8.41 -10.27 4.92
CA VAL A 456 8.76 -9.23 3.94
C VAL A 456 8.95 -9.83 2.55
N ARG A 457 9.60 -10.99 2.43
CA ARG A 457 9.73 -11.71 1.14
C ARG A 457 8.38 -12.15 0.59
N LEU A 458 7.52 -12.73 1.42
CA LEU A 458 6.15 -13.10 1.04
C LEU A 458 5.39 -11.90 0.48
N ARG A 459 5.46 -10.76 1.18
CA ARG A 459 4.78 -9.53 0.76
C ARG A 459 5.32 -9.04 -0.58
N ARG A 460 6.65 -8.98 -0.78
CA ARG A 460 7.27 -8.60 -2.06
C ARG A 460 6.83 -9.49 -3.23
N HIS A 461 6.92 -10.81 -3.07
CA HIS A 461 6.51 -11.76 -4.12
C HIS A 461 5.04 -11.63 -4.53
N LEU A 462 4.16 -11.26 -3.60
CA LEU A 462 2.74 -11.09 -3.88
C LEU A 462 2.40 -9.67 -4.36
N VAL A 463 3.25 -8.68 -4.06
CA VAL A 463 3.17 -7.30 -4.59
C VAL A 463 3.54 -7.24 -6.07
N ASP A 464 4.57 -7.97 -6.52
CA ASP A 464 5.02 -7.94 -7.92
C ASP A 464 3.97 -8.51 -8.90
N ARG A 465 2.97 -9.25 -8.39
CA ARG A 465 1.81 -9.73 -9.15
C ARG A 465 0.65 -8.73 -9.21
N ARG A 466 0.80 -7.52 -8.67
CA ARG A 466 -0.24 -6.48 -8.58
C ARG A 466 -0.32 -5.58 -9.81
N VAL A 467 0.26 -5.94 -10.96
CA VAL A 467 0.24 -5.11 -12.17
C VAL A 467 -1.20 -4.88 -12.64
N MET A 468 -1.85 -3.88 -12.05
CA MET A 468 -2.88 -3.10 -12.69
C MET A 468 -2.12 -2.21 -13.67
N PRO A 469 -2.36 -2.35 -14.98
CA PRO A 469 -1.65 -1.55 -15.97
C PRO A 469 -1.86 -0.08 -15.63
N SER A 470 -0.76 0.68 -15.54
CA SER A 470 -0.71 2.12 -15.27
C SER A 470 -1.37 2.97 -16.36
N SER A 471 -1.99 2.36 -17.37
CA SER A 471 -2.77 2.99 -18.43
C SER A 471 -4.01 3.74 -17.93
N PHE A 472 -4.31 3.71 -16.63
CA PHE A 472 -5.43 4.44 -16.01
C PHE A 472 -5.25 5.95 -15.92
N LEU A 473 -4.03 6.47 -16.11
CA LEU A 473 -3.75 7.91 -16.02
C LEU A 473 -3.47 8.57 -17.38
N GLN A 474 -3.52 7.83 -18.49
CA GLN A 474 -3.42 8.37 -19.84
C GLN A 474 -4.79 8.27 -20.54
N GLY A 475 -5.71 9.14 -20.12
CA GLY A 475 -7.00 9.32 -20.78
C GLY A 475 -7.52 10.76 -20.71
N THR A 476 -6.66 11.70 -20.30
CA THR A 476 -6.94 13.13 -20.25
C THR A 476 -5.79 13.86 -20.96
N CYS A 477 -5.88 13.91 -22.29
CA CYS A 477 -5.38 14.98 -23.14
C CYS A 477 -6.36 15.10 -24.31
#